data_AF-A0A914T797-F1
#
_entry.id   AF-A0A914T797-F1
#
_cell.length_a   1.000
_cell.length_b   1.000
_cell.length_c   1.000
_cell.angle_alpha   90.00
_cell.angle_beta   90.00
_cell.angle_gamma   90.00
#
_symmetry.space_group_name_H-M   'P 1'
#
loop_
_entity.id
_entity.type
_entity.pdbx_description
1 polymer ?
#
loop_
_entity_poly.entity_id
_entity_poly.type
_entity_poly.pdbx_seq_one_letter_code
_entity_poly.pdbx_strand_id
1 'polypeptide(L)'
;MKTERFRDEVLPPSGGNGMVTGDDRSTLFLGLAAYHSIFVRLHNRMATQLIQLNPHWSRDKVFQETRKIMGAVLQAITYNEFLPALLGNQGAALANSYRGYNPNINPAISNEFAAASYRLHGMIQEFYPMVDHNFRRVGSVRFIDGAGNFQKMLDFGVDLVIRGLMTLPARKPQRITTQVTEDFFGNFDLSTTNVRSKNEISIFFCLEL
;
A
#
# COMPACT_ATOMS: atom_id res chain seq x y z
N MET A 1 12.95 -1.31 -14.10
CA MET A 1 13.09 -0.18 -13.15
C MET A 1 14.43 -0.32 -12.44
N LYS A 2 15.10 0.79 -12.07
CA LYS A 2 16.36 0.70 -11.30
C LYS A 2 16.08 0.05 -9.94
N THR A 3 16.98 -0.83 -9.52
CA THR A 3 16.91 -1.53 -8.23
C THR A 3 18.32 -1.74 -7.71
N GLU A 4 18.47 -1.81 -6.39
CA GLU A 4 19.71 -2.11 -5.71
C GLU A 4 19.62 -3.50 -5.06
N ARG A 5 20.78 -4.15 -4.87
CA ARG A 5 20.86 -5.41 -4.11
C ARG A 5 21.35 -5.13 -2.72
N PHE A 6 20.62 -5.64 -1.73
CA PHE A 6 21.01 -5.58 -0.32
C PHE A 6 20.79 -6.95 0.31
N ARG A 7 21.86 -7.59 0.83
CA ARG A 7 21.79 -8.92 1.50
C ARG A 7 20.91 -9.92 0.74
N ASP A 8 21.16 -10.05 -0.56
CA ASP A 8 20.44 -10.89 -1.54
C ASP A 8 19.02 -10.48 -1.93
N GLU A 9 18.48 -9.43 -1.32
CA GLU A 9 17.19 -8.85 -1.69
C GLU A 9 17.34 -7.79 -2.80
N VAL A 10 16.37 -7.78 -3.72
CA VAL A 10 16.25 -6.74 -4.75
C VAL A 10 15.28 -5.67 -4.25
N LEU A 11 15.76 -4.46 -4.03
CA LEU A 11 14.98 -3.37 -3.47
C LEU A 11 14.95 -2.16 -4.41
N PRO A 12 13.93 -1.29 -4.30
CA PRO A 12 14.01 0.05 -4.85
C PRO A 12 15.29 0.76 -4.38
N PRO A 13 15.89 1.66 -5.18
CA PRO A 13 17.11 2.36 -4.80
C PRO A 13 16.93 3.11 -3.48
N SER A 14 17.98 3.13 -2.67
CA SER A 14 18.01 3.91 -1.43
C SER A 14 18.26 5.39 -1.72
N GLY A 15 17.60 6.26 -0.96
CA GLY A 15 17.75 7.71 -1.07
C GLY A 15 17.63 8.36 0.30
N GLY A 16 18.75 8.81 0.87
CA GLY A 16 18.79 9.29 2.26
C GLY A 16 18.34 8.20 3.24
N ASN A 17 17.38 8.52 4.12
CA ASN A 17 16.81 7.58 5.08
C ASN A 17 15.62 6.77 4.52
N GLY A 18 15.39 6.80 3.20
CA GLY A 18 14.20 6.22 2.59
C GLY A 18 14.43 5.53 1.24
N MET A 19 13.32 5.26 0.56
CA MET A 19 13.29 4.53 -0.71
C MET A 19 12.91 5.47 -1.84
N VAL A 20 13.60 5.35 -2.98
CA VAL A 20 13.25 6.10 -4.19
C VAL A 20 12.16 5.32 -4.94
N THR A 21 10.92 5.79 -4.83
CA THR A 21 9.77 5.20 -5.53
C THR A 21 8.93 6.29 -6.22
N GLY A 22 7.82 5.90 -6.85
CA GLY A 22 6.88 6.84 -7.44
C GLY A 22 5.99 7.57 -6.44
N ASP A 23 6.04 7.21 -5.15
CA ASP A 23 5.34 7.88 -4.04
C ASP A 23 6.34 8.18 -2.92
N ASP A 24 6.36 9.43 -2.45
CA ASP A 24 7.27 9.93 -1.43
C ASP A 24 7.00 9.36 -0.03
N ARG A 25 5.80 8.80 0.19
CA ARG A 25 5.38 8.18 1.45
C ARG A 25 5.63 6.68 1.47
N SER A 26 6.36 6.13 0.51
CA SER A 26 6.64 4.69 0.42
C SER A 26 7.26 4.08 1.68
N THR A 27 7.89 4.89 2.55
CA THR A 27 8.48 4.47 3.83
C THR A 27 7.64 4.81 5.06
N LEU A 28 6.37 5.20 4.88
CA LEU A 28 5.49 5.61 5.98
C LEU A 28 5.36 4.55 7.08
N PHE A 29 5.39 3.26 6.72
CA PHE A 29 5.55 2.14 7.65
C PHE A 29 6.16 0.92 6.94
N LEU A 30 6.70 -0.05 7.70
CA LEU A 30 7.41 -1.22 7.14
C LEU A 30 6.62 -1.96 6.08
N GLY A 31 5.33 -2.19 6.31
CA GLY A 31 4.49 -2.95 5.39
C GLY A 31 4.34 -2.27 4.03
N LEU A 32 4.20 -0.94 4.00
CA LEU A 32 4.11 -0.19 2.75
C LEU A 32 5.43 -0.28 1.96
N ALA A 33 6.56 -0.09 2.64
CA ALA A 33 7.89 -0.25 2.05
C ALA A 33 8.09 -1.65 1.45
N ALA A 34 7.63 -2.69 2.16
CA ALA A 34 7.68 -4.06 1.69
C ALA A 34 6.80 -4.29 0.44
N TYR A 35 5.58 -3.75 0.40
CA TYR A 35 4.71 -3.82 -0.79
C TYR A 35 5.31 -3.10 -2.00
N HIS A 36 5.85 -1.89 -1.83
CA HIS A 36 6.56 -1.20 -2.91
C HIS A 36 7.71 -2.05 -3.45
N SER A 37 8.46 -2.73 -2.56
CA SER A 37 9.56 -3.60 -2.95
C SER A 37 9.07 -4.80 -3.78
N ILE A 38 7.98 -5.45 -3.35
CA ILE A 38 7.37 -6.55 -4.11
C ILE A 38 6.91 -6.11 -5.50
N PHE A 39 6.24 -4.96 -5.62
CA PHE A 39 5.74 -4.52 -6.92
C PHE A 39 6.87 -4.15 -7.89
N VAL A 40 7.98 -3.60 -7.40
CA VAL A 40 9.17 -3.36 -8.24
C VAL A 40 9.83 -4.67 -8.66
N ARG A 41 9.93 -5.67 -7.76
CA ARG A 41 10.39 -7.02 -8.10
C ARG A 41 9.50 -7.66 -9.18
N LEU A 42 8.17 -7.57 -9.02
CA LEU A 42 7.21 -8.11 -9.97
C LEU A 42 7.32 -7.44 -11.34
N HIS A 43 7.42 -6.11 -11.37
CA HIS A 43 7.68 -5.37 -12.60
C HIS A 43 8.95 -5.87 -13.29
N ASN A 44 10.07 -5.97 -12.58
CA ASN A 44 11.32 -6.41 -13.20
C ASN A 44 11.25 -7.86 -13.71
N ARG A 45 10.59 -8.76 -12.98
CA ARG A 45 10.34 -10.13 -13.42
C ARG A 45 9.51 -10.17 -14.71
N MET A 46 8.42 -9.42 -14.78
CA MET A 46 7.57 -9.34 -15.99
C MET A 46 8.32 -8.73 -17.17
N ALA A 47 9.12 -7.68 -16.95
CA ALA A 47 9.93 -7.07 -17.98
C ALA A 47 10.94 -8.06 -18.58
N THR A 48 11.61 -8.87 -17.74
CA THR A 48 12.52 -9.93 -18.20
C THR A 48 11.78 -10.97 -19.05
N GLN A 49 10.60 -11.41 -18.64
CA GLN A 49 9.78 -12.36 -19.40
C GLN A 49 9.34 -11.77 -20.76
N LEU A 50 8.92 -10.51 -20.79
CA LEU A 50 8.54 -9.83 -22.03
C LEU A 50 9.69 -9.67 -23.01
N ILE A 51 10.91 -9.40 -22.52
CA ILE A 51 12.13 -9.36 -23.35
C ILE A 51 12.41 -10.72 -23.98
N GLN A 52 12.28 -11.79 -23.21
CA GLN A 52 12.52 -13.16 -23.71
C GLN A 52 11.50 -13.56 -24.78
N LEU A 53 10.22 -13.21 -24.58
CA LEU A 53 9.14 -13.50 -25.54
C LEU A 53 9.20 -12.59 -26.77
N ASN A 54 9.67 -11.35 -26.62
CA ASN A 54 9.72 -10.35 -27.69
C ASN A 54 11.14 -9.74 -27.80
N PRO A 55 12.14 -10.47 -28.31
CA PRO A 55 13.52 -9.96 -28.39
C PRO A 55 13.68 -8.71 -29.28
N HIS A 56 12.71 -8.46 -30.16
CA HIS A 56 12.67 -7.32 -31.08
C HIS A 56 12.10 -6.04 -30.45
N TRP A 57 11.56 -6.09 -29.23
CA TRP A 57 11.03 -4.90 -28.56
C TRP A 57 12.15 -4.01 -28.03
N SER A 58 11.98 -2.69 -28.18
CA SER A 58 12.83 -1.72 -27.51
C SER A 58 12.62 -1.75 -25.99
N ARG A 59 13.61 -1.26 -25.23
CA ARG A 59 13.51 -1.16 -23.76
C ARG A 59 12.31 -0.31 -23.32
N ASP A 60 12.02 0.78 -24.04
CA ASP A 60 10.89 1.65 -23.74
C ASP A 60 9.56 0.94 -23.94
N LYS A 61 9.42 0.16 -25.01
CA LYS A 61 8.23 -0.64 -25.26
C LYS A 61 8.03 -1.69 -24.15
N VAL A 62 9.08 -2.42 -23.79
CA VAL A 62 9.04 -3.38 -22.67
C VAL A 62 8.59 -2.68 -21.38
N PHE A 63 9.15 -1.51 -21.06
CA PHE A 63 8.79 -0.77 -19.86
C PHE A 63 7.31 -0.37 -19.86
N GLN A 64 6.80 0.21 -20.96
CA GLN A 64 5.40 0.66 -21.03
C GLN A 64 4.42 -0.52 -20.99
N GLU A 65 4.70 -1.62 -21.69
CA GLU A 65 3.86 -2.82 -21.64
C GLU A 65 3.87 -3.45 -20.25
N THR A 66 5.04 -3.52 -19.60
CA THR A 66 5.13 -4.01 -18.21
C THR A 66 4.33 -3.11 -17.27
N ARG A 67 4.47 -1.78 -17.37
CA ARG A 67 3.73 -0.80 -16.57
C ARG A 67 2.22 -0.95 -16.76
N LYS A 68 1.77 -1.18 -18.00
CA LYS A 68 0.36 -1.42 -18.34
C LYS A 68 -0.17 -2.68 -17.66
N ILE A 69 0.58 -3.78 -17.69
CA ILE A 69 0.21 -5.03 -17.01
C ILE A 69 0.16 -4.82 -15.49
N MET A 70 1.15 -4.14 -14.91
CA MET A 70 1.15 -3.82 -13.46
C MET A 70 -0.08 -3.00 -13.06
N GLY A 71 -0.48 -2.03 -13.88
CA GLY A 71 -1.72 -1.27 -13.68
C GLY A 71 -2.97 -2.17 -13.70
N ALA A 72 -3.05 -3.10 -14.65
CA ALA A 72 -4.15 -4.05 -14.71
C ALA A 72 -4.19 -5.00 -13.49
N VAL A 73 -3.03 -5.46 -13.02
CA VAL A 73 -2.92 -6.29 -11.80
C VAL A 73 -3.44 -5.52 -10.57
N LEU A 74 -3.00 -4.28 -10.39
CA LEU A 74 -3.45 -3.45 -9.26
C LEU A 74 -4.96 -3.18 -9.34
N GLN A 75 -5.50 -2.92 -10.53
CA GLN A 75 -6.95 -2.77 -10.72
C GLN A 75 -7.71 -4.06 -10.40
N ALA A 76 -7.22 -5.22 -10.88
CA ALA A 76 -7.85 -6.51 -10.61
C ALA A 76 -7.89 -6.82 -9.11
N ILE A 77 -6.76 -6.67 -8.40
CA ILE A 77 -6.70 -6.84 -6.93
C ILE A 77 -7.67 -5.87 -6.25
N THR A 78 -7.70 -4.60 -6.68
CA THR A 78 -8.54 -3.58 -6.05
C THR A 78 -10.02 -3.90 -6.21
N TYR A 79 -10.49 -4.13 -7.43
CA TYR A 79 -11.93 -4.30 -7.71
C TYR A 79 -12.45 -5.69 -7.37
N ASN A 80 -11.65 -6.74 -7.58
CA ASN A 80 -12.13 -8.12 -7.41
C ASN A 80 -11.87 -8.68 -6.01
N GLU A 81 -10.88 -8.16 -5.28
CA GLU A 81 -10.47 -8.73 -3.98
C GLU A 81 -10.65 -7.72 -2.85
N PHE A 82 -10.02 -6.54 -2.96
CA PHE A 82 -9.99 -5.55 -1.87
C PHE A 82 -11.35 -4.91 -1.62
N LEU A 83 -12.03 -4.37 -2.64
CA LEU A 83 -13.32 -3.71 -2.47
C LEU A 83 -14.42 -4.68 -1.98
N PRO A 84 -14.53 -5.92 -2.49
CA PRO A 84 -15.47 -6.89 -1.92
C PRO A 84 -15.15 -7.26 -0.46
N ALA A 85 -13.86 -7.39 -0.10
CA ALA A 85 -13.47 -7.66 1.28
C ALA A 85 -13.78 -6.46 2.22
N LEU A 86 -13.68 -5.23 1.72
CA LEU A 86 -13.90 -4.01 2.50
C LEU A 86 -15.39 -3.65 2.63
N LEU A 87 -16.15 -3.73 1.54
CA LEU A 87 -17.53 -3.22 1.42
C LEU A 87 -18.59 -4.35 1.34
N GLY A 88 -18.16 -5.61 1.39
CA GLY A 88 -19.05 -6.77 1.26
C GLY A 88 -19.77 -6.80 -0.09
N ASN A 89 -21.08 -7.07 -0.06
CA ASN A 89 -21.92 -7.19 -1.25
C ASN A 89 -21.91 -5.93 -2.13
N GLN A 90 -21.78 -4.73 -1.55
CA GLN A 90 -21.67 -3.49 -2.31
C GLN A 90 -20.37 -3.44 -3.11
N GLY A 91 -19.25 -3.86 -2.53
CA GLY A 91 -17.97 -3.98 -3.22
C GLY A 91 -18.01 -5.03 -4.33
N ALA A 92 -18.62 -6.19 -4.07
CA ALA A 92 -18.81 -7.23 -5.08
C ALA A 92 -19.69 -6.75 -6.25
N ALA A 93 -20.70 -5.94 -5.99
CA ALA A 93 -21.54 -5.36 -7.03
C ALA A 93 -20.74 -4.41 -7.95
N LEU A 94 -19.77 -3.66 -7.41
CA LEU A 94 -18.92 -2.77 -8.21
C LEU A 94 -18.13 -3.53 -9.29
N ALA A 95 -17.48 -4.65 -8.92
CA ALA A 95 -16.74 -5.47 -9.90
C ALA A 95 -17.65 -5.99 -11.03
N ASN A 96 -18.85 -6.45 -10.66
CA ASN A 96 -19.83 -6.99 -11.61
C ASN A 96 -20.59 -5.93 -12.43
N SER A 97 -20.44 -4.65 -12.08
CA SER A 97 -21.18 -3.53 -12.69
C SER A 97 -20.48 -2.90 -13.88
N TYR A 98 -19.23 -3.28 -14.18
CA TYR A 98 -18.51 -2.69 -15.30
C TYR A 98 -19.23 -2.99 -16.63
N ARG A 99 -19.50 -1.94 -17.43
CA ARG A 99 -20.18 -2.03 -18.74
C ARG A 99 -19.33 -1.44 -19.88
N GLY A 100 -18.04 -1.23 -19.64
CA GLY A 100 -17.15 -0.53 -20.56
C GLY A 100 -16.89 0.91 -20.13
N TYR A 101 -16.00 1.57 -20.88
CA TYR A 101 -15.64 2.97 -20.66
C TYR A 101 -16.80 3.91 -21.05
N ASN A 102 -17.08 4.88 -20.19
CA ASN A 102 -18.03 5.96 -20.46
C ASN A 102 -17.28 7.31 -20.36
N PRO A 103 -17.12 8.05 -21.47
CA PRO A 103 -16.37 9.31 -21.48
C PRO A 103 -17.04 10.45 -20.70
N ASN A 104 -18.33 10.30 -20.36
CA ASN A 104 -19.10 11.31 -19.63
C ASN A 104 -18.94 11.19 -18.10
N ILE A 105 -18.24 10.17 -17.61
CA ILE A 105 -17.98 9.99 -16.17
C ILE A 105 -16.76 10.82 -15.81
N ASN A 106 -16.88 11.67 -14.77
CA ASN A 106 -15.75 12.36 -14.18
C ASN A 106 -14.91 11.39 -13.32
N PRO A 107 -13.63 11.12 -13.66
CA PRO A 107 -12.79 10.19 -12.92
C PRO A 107 -12.04 10.84 -11.74
N ALA A 108 -12.26 12.14 -11.47
CA ALA A 108 -11.59 12.84 -10.40
C ALA A 108 -11.92 12.23 -9.02
N ILE A 109 -10.92 12.12 -8.16
CA ILE A 109 -11.10 11.70 -6.77
C ILE A 109 -11.85 12.80 -6.03
N SER A 110 -12.94 12.46 -5.35
CA SER A 110 -13.69 13.44 -4.55
C SER A 110 -12.92 13.82 -3.29
N ASN A 111 -13.15 15.05 -2.83
CA ASN A 111 -12.54 15.58 -1.62
C ASN A 111 -12.93 14.75 -0.39
N GLU A 112 -14.17 14.30 -0.32
CA GLU A 112 -14.70 13.47 0.75
C GLU A 112 -13.96 12.13 0.81
N PHE A 113 -13.69 11.53 -0.36
CA PHE A 113 -12.95 10.28 -0.43
C PHE A 113 -11.52 10.44 0.08
N ALA A 114 -10.80 11.46 -0.38
CA ALA A 114 -9.41 11.71 -0.03
C ALA A 114 -9.22 12.17 1.43
N ALA A 115 -10.12 13.00 1.94
CA ALA A 115 -9.99 13.59 3.27
C ALA A 115 -10.66 12.78 4.38
N ALA A 116 -11.66 11.96 4.06
CA ALA A 116 -12.46 11.26 5.06
C ALA A 116 -12.57 9.76 4.80
N SER A 117 -13.21 9.36 3.69
CA SER A 117 -13.73 7.99 3.54
C SER A 117 -12.62 6.95 3.44
N TYR A 118 -11.52 7.26 2.72
CA TYR A 118 -10.41 6.33 2.55
C TYR A 118 -9.37 6.39 3.69
N ARG A 119 -9.59 7.24 4.70
CA ARG A 119 -8.73 7.34 5.88
C ARG A 119 -9.02 6.22 6.88
N LEU A 120 -8.80 4.98 6.46
CA LEU A 120 -9.05 3.73 7.20
C LEU A 120 -8.03 3.49 8.34
N HIS A 121 -7.53 4.55 8.98
CA HIS A 121 -6.47 4.50 10.00
C HIS A 121 -6.86 3.65 11.23
N GLY A 122 -8.16 3.45 11.50
CA GLY A 122 -8.64 2.56 12.56
C GLY A 122 -8.30 1.07 12.32
N MET A 123 -7.91 0.70 11.11
CA MET A 123 -7.48 -0.67 10.78
C MET A 123 -5.98 -0.91 11.04
N ILE A 124 -5.23 0.12 11.43
CA ILE A 124 -3.79 0.00 11.72
C ILE A 124 -3.56 -0.87 12.95
N GLN A 125 -2.62 -1.81 12.82
CA GLN A 125 -2.19 -2.66 13.92
C GLN A 125 -1.05 -2.01 14.70
N GLU A 126 -1.01 -2.26 16.01
CA GLU A 126 0.02 -1.74 16.91
C GLU A 126 1.35 -2.48 16.75
N PHE A 127 1.30 -3.77 16.43
CA PHE A 127 2.46 -4.63 16.31
C PHE A 127 2.38 -5.44 15.02
N TYR A 128 3.49 -5.48 14.29
CA TYR A 128 3.68 -6.30 13.11
C TYR A 128 4.59 -7.48 13.46
N PRO A 129 4.10 -8.72 13.46
CA PRO A 129 4.95 -9.89 13.71
C PRO A 129 5.92 -10.07 12.54
N MET A 130 7.12 -10.57 12.83
CA MET A 130 8.08 -11.00 11.82
C MET A 130 8.02 -12.52 11.76
N VAL A 131 7.77 -13.07 10.58
CA VAL A 131 7.43 -14.48 10.40
C VAL A 131 8.37 -15.12 9.37
N ASP A 132 8.99 -16.24 9.75
CA ASP A 132 9.91 -16.96 8.88
C ASP A 132 9.20 -17.81 7.81
N HIS A 133 9.97 -18.53 7.00
CA HIS A 133 9.45 -19.40 5.94
C HIS A 133 8.64 -20.60 6.44
N ASN A 134 8.77 -20.97 7.72
CA ASN A 134 8.00 -22.04 8.37
C ASN A 134 6.75 -21.49 9.09
N PHE A 135 6.39 -20.22 8.83
CA PHE A 135 5.31 -19.51 9.53
C PHE A 135 5.50 -19.43 11.05
N ARG A 136 6.76 -19.47 11.52
CA ARG A 136 7.09 -19.26 12.93
C ARG A 136 7.39 -17.79 13.18
N ARG A 137 6.85 -17.25 14.29
CA ARG A 137 7.14 -15.88 14.71
C ARG A 137 8.57 -15.81 15.24
N VAL A 138 9.39 -15.00 14.59
CA VAL A 138 10.79 -14.76 14.95
C VAL A 138 11.01 -13.38 15.57
N GLY A 139 9.99 -12.53 15.57
CA GLY A 139 10.04 -11.22 16.21
C GLY A 139 8.76 -10.42 16.05
N SER A 140 8.84 -9.13 16.39
CA SER A 140 7.81 -8.15 16.08
C SER A 140 8.36 -6.73 16.13
N VAL A 141 7.74 -5.85 15.36
CA VAL A 141 8.05 -4.41 15.31
C VAL A 141 6.78 -3.64 15.65
N ARG A 142 6.89 -2.64 16.54
CA ARG A 142 5.78 -1.70 16.77
C ARG A 142 5.57 -0.85 15.54
N PHE A 143 4.34 -0.46 15.24
CA PHE A 143 4.04 0.43 14.12
C PHE A 143 4.93 1.68 14.15
N ILE A 144 5.04 2.32 15.32
CA ILE A 144 5.80 3.56 15.47
C ILE A 144 7.31 3.41 15.25
N ASP A 145 7.89 2.30 15.72
CA ASP A 145 9.33 2.02 15.53
C ASP A 145 9.67 1.81 14.05
N GLY A 146 8.65 1.48 13.26
CA GLY A 146 8.74 1.27 11.83
C GLY A 146 8.40 2.47 10.95
N ALA A 147 7.75 3.49 11.52
CA ALA A 147 7.28 4.62 10.74
C ALA A 147 8.45 5.49 10.26
N GLY A 148 8.58 5.68 8.95
CA GLY A 148 9.69 6.42 8.36
C GLY A 148 11.07 5.75 8.51
N ASN A 149 11.13 4.51 8.99
CA ASN A 149 12.38 3.83 9.32
C ASN A 149 12.71 2.74 8.29
N PHE A 150 13.31 3.14 7.17
CA PHE A 150 13.71 2.19 6.13
C PHE A 150 14.78 1.20 6.60
N GLN A 151 15.70 1.63 7.48
CA GLN A 151 16.72 0.74 8.03
C GLN A 151 16.09 -0.46 8.75
N LYS A 152 15.01 -0.23 9.49
CA LYS A 152 14.26 -1.31 10.15
C LYS A 152 13.71 -2.33 9.15
N MET A 153 13.27 -1.89 7.97
CA MET A 153 12.84 -2.80 6.91
C MET A 153 14.02 -3.61 6.36
N LEU A 154 15.19 -2.98 6.16
CA LEU A 154 16.42 -3.67 5.73
C LEU A 154 16.92 -4.71 6.73
N ASP A 155 16.74 -4.46 8.03
CA ASP A 155 17.17 -5.37 9.09
C ASP A 155 16.36 -6.68 9.10
N PHE A 156 15.05 -6.60 8.86
CA PHE A 156 14.16 -7.78 8.83
C PHE A 156 14.00 -8.40 7.44
N GLY A 157 14.20 -7.62 6.38
CA GLY A 157 13.91 -8.03 5.02
C GLY A 157 12.42 -7.97 4.67
N VAL A 158 12.12 -7.92 3.37
CA VAL A 158 10.76 -7.77 2.85
C VAL A 158 9.90 -9.00 3.17
N ASP A 159 10.51 -10.17 3.10
CA ASP A 159 9.84 -11.46 3.20
C ASP A 159 9.20 -11.69 4.59
N LEU A 160 9.93 -11.36 5.66
CA LEU A 160 9.47 -11.56 7.04
C LEU A 160 8.29 -10.63 7.37
N VAL A 161 8.36 -9.40 6.87
CA VAL A 161 7.30 -8.39 7.03
C VAL A 161 6.02 -8.83 6.35
N ILE A 162 6.11 -9.30 5.10
CA ILE A 162 4.93 -9.66 4.30
C ILE A 162 4.27 -10.93 4.83
N ARG A 163 5.05 -11.96 5.20
CA ARG A 163 4.49 -13.14 5.90
C ARG A 163 3.81 -12.73 7.21
N GLY A 164 4.41 -11.80 7.95
CA GLY A 164 3.81 -11.20 9.14
C GLY A 164 2.43 -10.60 8.88
N LEU A 165 2.34 -9.74 7.86
CA LEU A 165 1.08 -9.11 7.46
C LEU A 165 0.01 -10.13 7.03
N MET A 166 0.40 -11.21 6.37
CA MET A 166 -0.53 -12.29 5.98
C MET A 166 -1.09 -13.06 7.18
N THR A 167 -0.37 -13.12 8.30
CA THR A 167 -0.83 -13.80 9.53
C THR A 167 -1.75 -12.95 10.40
N LEU A 168 -1.80 -11.64 10.16
CA LEU A 168 -2.60 -10.71 10.96
C LEU A 168 -4.03 -10.59 10.41
N PRO A 169 -5.06 -10.84 11.21
CA PRO A 169 -6.42 -10.47 10.82
C PRO A 169 -6.52 -8.94 10.70
N ALA A 170 -7.34 -8.47 9.77
CA ALA A 170 -7.67 -7.05 9.67
C ALA A 170 -8.34 -6.58 10.97
N ARG A 171 -7.85 -5.47 11.54
CA ARG A 171 -8.47 -4.86 12.71
C ARG A 171 -9.77 -4.18 12.29
N LYS A 172 -10.83 -4.37 13.08
CA LYS A 172 -12.08 -3.67 12.85
C LYS A 172 -11.90 -2.17 13.20
N PRO A 173 -12.41 -1.23 12.40
CA PRO A 173 -12.03 0.19 12.45
C PRO A 173 -12.61 1.01 13.63
N GLN A 174 -13.31 0.39 14.59
CA GLN A 174 -14.08 1.11 15.62
C GLN A 174 -13.21 1.89 16.62
N ARG A 175 -11.93 1.52 16.80
CA ARG A 175 -11.04 2.21 17.74
C ARG A 175 -9.65 2.38 17.13
N ILE A 176 -9.19 3.63 17.04
CA ILE A 176 -7.83 3.99 16.61
C ILE A 176 -6.84 3.69 17.76
N THR A 177 -5.62 3.30 17.42
CA THR A 177 -4.56 2.92 18.36
C THR A 177 -3.86 4.15 18.93
N THR A 178 -3.32 4.05 20.15
CA THR A 178 -2.52 5.13 20.75
C THR A 178 -1.26 5.43 19.94
N GLN A 179 -0.67 4.43 19.27
CA GLN A 179 0.46 4.64 18.37
C GLN A 179 0.15 5.55 17.17
N VAL A 180 -1.12 5.71 16.81
CA VAL A 180 -1.61 6.54 15.71
C VAL A 180 -2.14 7.89 16.24
N THR A 181 -2.70 7.92 17.45
CA THR A 181 -3.30 9.13 18.04
C THR A 181 -2.36 9.95 18.92
N GLU A 182 -1.34 9.34 19.51
CA GLU A 182 -0.50 9.98 20.54
C GLU A 182 0.98 9.97 20.13
N ASP A 183 1.46 8.87 19.54
CA ASP A 183 2.90 8.66 19.36
C ASP A 183 3.40 8.84 17.92
N PHE A 184 2.52 8.99 16.92
CA PHE A 184 2.93 9.04 15.51
C PHE A 184 3.88 10.24 15.28
N PHE A 185 5.03 10.04 14.66
CA PHE A 185 6.08 11.06 14.48
C PHE A 185 6.39 11.94 15.71
N GLY A 186 6.29 11.39 16.93
CA GLY A 186 6.71 12.07 18.16
C GLY A 186 5.81 13.23 18.62
N ASN A 187 4.48 13.00 18.63
CA ASN A 187 3.35 13.87 19.05
C ASN A 187 2.41 14.31 17.90
N PHE A 188 2.44 13.61 16.77
CA PHE A 188 1.48 13.81 15.70
C PHE A 188 0.25 12.92 15.92
N ASP A 189 -0.91 13.54 16.12
CA ASP A 189 -2.18 12.81 16.21
C ASP A 189 -2.85 12.75 14.83
N LEU A 190 -2.86 11.57 14.22
CA LEU A 190 -3.51 11.34 12.94
C LEU A 190 -5.05 11.50 13.04
N SER A 191 -5.65 11.27 14.20
CA SER A 191 -7.09 11.36 14.39
C SER A 191 -7.58 12.80 14.40
N THR A 192 -6.93 13.68 15.18
CA THR A 192 -7.23 15.13 15.13
C THR A 192 -6.87 15.73 13.78
N THR A 193 -5.79 15.28 13.12
CA THR A 193 -5.47 15.69 11.75
C THR A 193 -6.59 15.32 10.77
N ASN A 194 -7.18 14.13 10.91
CA ASN A 194 -8.33 13.72 10.10
C ASN A 194 -9.54 14.62 10.32
N VAL A 195 -9.85 14.98 11.57
CA VAL A 195 -10.94 15.94 11.88
C VAL A 195 -10.63 17.31 11.29
N ARG A 196 -9.40 17.81 11.45
CA ARG A 196 -8.98 19.11 10.92
C ARG A 196 -9.07 19.17 9.39
N SER A 197 -8.55 18.16 8.70
CA SER A 197 -8.65 18.07 7.22
C SER A 197 -10.10 18.05 6.75
N LYS A 198 -11.01 17.35 7.47
CA LYS A 198 -12.44 17.34 7.13
C LYS A 198 -13.07 18.73 7.27
N ASN A 199 -12.73 19.45 8.34
CA ASN A 199 -13.25 20.78 8.61
C ASN A 199 -12.69 21.82 7.63
N GLU A 200 -11.40 21.73 7.26
CA GLU A 200 -10.78 22.61 6.25
C GLU A 200 -11.42 22.42 4.86
N ILE A 201 -11.95 21.23 4.58
CA ILE A 201 -12.59 20.91 3.29
C ILE A 201 -14.13 21.01 3.38
N SER A 202 -14.69 21.51 4.49
CA SER A 202 -16.13 21.72 4.69
C SER A 202 -16.99 20.48 4.39
N ILE A 203 -16.52 19.29 4.77
CA ILE A 203 -17.27 18.04 4.59
C ILE A 203 -18.43 18.02 5.59
N PHE A 204 -19.61 18.46 5.17
CA PHE A 204 -20.85 18.31 5.93
C PHE A 204 -21.29 16.84 5.93
N PHE A 205 -21.12 16.16 7.07
CA PHE A 205 -21.87 14.93 7.33
C PHE A 205 -23.33 15.32 7.57
N CYS A 206 -24.17 15.28 6.53
CA CYS A 206 -25.60 15.10 6.73
C CYS A 206 -25.82 13.68 7.28
N LEU A 207 -25.82 13.57 8.61
CA LEU A 207 -26.41 12.43 9.30
C LEU A 207 -27.93 12.60 9.25
N GLU A 208 -28.55 12.16 8.16
CA GLU A 208 -29.93 11.69 8.19
C GLU A 208 -29.91 10.18 7.91
N LEU A 209 -29.82 9.42 9.02
CA LEU A 209 -30.36 8.07 9.18
C LEU A 209 -31.05 8.02 10.54
#